data_AF-A0A5B7CGJ7-F1
#
_entry.id   AF-A0A5B7CGJ7-F1
#
_cell.length_a   1.000
_cell.length_b   1.000
_cell.length_c   1.000
_cell.angle_alpha   90.00
_cell.angle_beta   90.00
_cell.angle_gamma   90.00
#
_symmetry.space_group_name_H-M   'P 1'
#
loop_
_entity.id
_entity.type
_entity.pdbx_description
1 polymer ?
#
loop_
_entity_poly.entity_id
_entity_poly.type
_entity_poly.pdbx_seq_one_letter_code
_entity_poly.pdbx_strand_id
1 'polypeptide(L)'
;MKQKRRAAAAMGTDSVVENGERRGSQDSMEDSSLDAWKPSVYWVMFYLSIASIIVAFLGAIMFMEVEEWTYGDAIYFCFISFATIGFGDFVSAQKPNAFYGPGLHAYRFFNFTVLVLGCCCIYSLFNVISITIKQFLNCIIKVTISLSLSLSLSLSLSLSLSLSLSLSGNINYLSYSHVSIIILHVISFYTNDILPYIQYDCMKLVYK
;
A
#
# COMPACT_ATOMS: atom_id res chain seq x y z
N MET A 1 -37.35 28.92 -19.22
CA MET A 1 -38.60 29.71 -19.17
C MET A 1 -39.79 28.79 -19.39
N LYS A 2 -40.84 28.95 -18.57
CA LYS A 2 -42.21 28.39 -18.70
C LYS A 2 -42.51 26.97 -18.19
N GLN A 3 -42.43 26.88 -16.87
CA GLN A 3 -43.44 26.30 -15.98
C GLN A 3 -44.89 26.51 -16.47
N LYS A 4 -45.64 25.42 -16.76
CA LYS A 4 -47.12 25.45 -16.64
C LYS A 4 -47.76 24.06 -16.57
N ARG A 5 -48.07 23.67 -15.33
CA ARG A 5 -49.34 23.07 -14.86
C ARG A 5 -49.76 21.71 -15.43
N ARG A 6 -49.87 20.72 -14.54
CA ARG A 6 -51.16 20.13 -14.14
C ARG A 6 -50.96 19.31 -12.86
N ALA A 7 -51.51 19.84 -11.77
CA ALA A 7 -51.93 19.08 -10.61
C ALA A 7 -53.44 18.81 -10.77
N ALA A 8 -53.84 17.56 -10.50
CA ALA A 8 -55.21 17.14 -10.19
C ALA A 8 -55.04 15.85 -9.35
N ALA A 9 -55.38 15.91 -8.05
CA ALA A 9 -56.51 15.20 -7.44
C ALA A 9 -56.24 13.70 -7.26
N ALA A 10 -56.36 13.05 -6.11
CA ALA A 10 -57.29 13.16 -4.98
C ALA A 10 -56.66 12.40 -3.77
N MET A 11 -56.79 12.81 -2.49
CA MET A 11 -57.92 12.56 -1.58
C MET A 11 -58.27 11.06 -1.52
N GLY A 12 -58.21 10.28 -0.45
CA GLY A 12 -58.09 10.45 1.01
C GLY A 12 -58.81 9.23 1.62
N THR A 13 -58.37 8.70 2.77
CA THR A 13 -59.21 8.02 3.80
C THR A 13 -58.35 7.48 4.93
N ASP A 14 -58.77 7.84 6.14
CA ASP A 14 -58.26 7.48 7.47
C ASP A 14 -58.34 5.99 7.80
N SER A 15 -57.41 5.52 8.65
CA SER A 15 -57.76 4.75 9.85
C SER A 15 -56.55 4.52 10.76
N VAL A 16 -56.69 4.95 12.00
CA VAL A 16 -55.88 4.65 13.18
C VAL A 16 -55.85 3.13 13.45
N VAL A 17 -54.66 2.55 13.58
CA VAL A 17 -54.36 1.43 14.50
C VAL A 17 -52.96 1.64 15.06
N GLU A 18 -52.90 2.15 16.27
CA GLU A 18 -51.79 1.97 17.19
C GLU A 18 -51.94 0.56 17.79
N ASN A 19 -51.05 -0.36 17.45
CA ASN A 19 -50.83 -1.56 18.25
C ASN A 19 -49.35 -1.93 18.20
N GLY A 20 -48.70 -1.86 19.35
CA GLY A 20 -47.33 -2.26 19.51
C GLY A 20 -47.21 -3.78 19.52
N GLU A 21 -46.23 -4.31 18.80
CA GLU A 21 -45.64 -5.59 19.15
C GLU A 21 -44.17 -5.61 18.73
N ARG A 22 -43.34 -5.91 19.73
CA ARG A 22 -41.88 -5.95 19.70
C ARG A 22 -41.41 -6.95 18.65
N ARG A 23 -40.97 -6.50 17.48
CA ARG A 23 -40.10 -7.30 16.61
C ARG A 23 -38.69 -7.24 17.16
N GLY A 24 -38.40 -8.19 18.05
CA GLY A 24 -37.06 -8.52 18.46
C GLY A 24 -36.22 -8.97 17.26
N SER A 25 -35.02 -8.43 17.21
CA SER A 25 -33.79 -9.16 16.92
C SER A 25 -33.80 -10.10 15.72
N GLN A 26 -33.87 -9.56 14.51
CA GLN A 26 -33.42 -10.30 13.33
C GLN A 26 -32.97 -9.34 12.22
N ASP A 27 -31.93 -8.57 12.50
CA ASP A 27 -31.28 -7.69 11.48
C ASP A 27 -29.77 -7.56 11.71
N SER A 28 -29.15 -8.60 12.30
CA SER A 28 -27.74 -8.61 12.68
C SER A 28 -26.92 -9.75 12.07
N MET A 29 -27.43 -10.40 11.01
CA MET A 29 -26.72 -11.49 10.32
C MET A 29 -26.45 -11.26 8.83
N GLU A 30 -26.92 -10.17 8.22
CA GLU A 30 -26.63 -9.86 6.80
C GLU A 30 -25.45 -8.89 6.58
N ASP A 31 -25.03 -8.13 7.60
CA ASP A 31 -23.93 -7.14 7.47
C ASP A 31 -22.52 -7.78 7.56
N SER A 32 -22.39 -8.96 8.15
CA SER A 32 -21.11 -9.66 8.30
C SER A 32 -20.57 -10.29 7.01
N SER A 33 -21.38 -10.32 5.94
CA SER A 33 -21.03 -10.96 4.67
C SER A 33 -20.45 -9.99 3.63
N LEU A 34 -20.70 -8.68 3.78
CA LEU A 34 -20.24 -7.65 2.84
C LEU A 34 -18.83 -7.12 3.16
N ASP A 35 -18.28 -7.47 4.32
CA ASP A 35 -16.92 -7.09 4.72
C ASP A 35 -15.82 -8.06 4.28
N ALA A 36 -16.18 -9.19 3.66
CA ALA A 36 -15.23 -10.24 3.28
C ALA A 36 -14.52 -10.03 1.93
N TRP A 37 -14.93 -9.04 1.14
CA TRP A 37 -14.48 -8.87 -0.25
C TRP A 37 -13.63 -7.61 -0.51
N LYS A 38 -12.88 -7.10 0.47
CA LYS A 38 -11.83 -6.10 0.17
C LYS A 38 -10.73 -6.79 -0.66
N PRO A 39 -10.53 -6.47 -1.95
CA PRO A 39 -9.38 -6.98 -2.67
C PRO A 39 -8.13 -6.40 -1.99
N SER A 40 -7.31 -7.26 -1.39
CA SER A 40 -6.04 -6.82 -0.79
C SER A 40 -5.23 -6.07 -1.84
N VAL A 41 -4.67 -4.96 -1.39
CA VAL A 41 -3.83 -4.07 -2.20
C VAL A 41 -2.69 -4.86 -2.88
N TYR A 42 -2.24 -5.94 -2.24
CA TYR A 42 -1.23 -6.85 -2.77
C TYR A 42 -1.68 -7.61 -4.02
N TRP A 43 -2.93 -8.09 -4.08
CA TRP A 43 -3.42 -8.75 -5.28
C TRP A 43 -3.45 -7.77 -6.45
N VAL A 44 -3.94 -6.54 -6.22
CA VAL A 44 -3.93 -5.49 -7.24
C VAL A 44 -2.50 -5.18 -7.72
N MET A 45 -1.55 -5.06 -6.79
CA MET A 45 -0.14 -4.82 -7.13
C MET A 45 0.47 -5.97 -7.93
N PHE A 46 0.13 -7.21 -7.60
CA PHE A 46 0.58 -8.40 -8.33
C PHE A 46 0.00 -8.47 -9.75
N TYR A 47 -1.30 -8.16 -9.92
CA TYR A 47 -1.91 -8.11 -11.24
C TYR A 47 -1.32 -6.96 -12.09
N LEU A 48 -1.09 -5.79 -11.50
CA LEU A 48 -0.48 -4.64 -12.19
C LEU A 48 0.98 -4.90 -12.58
N SER A 49 1.76 -5.59 -11.74
CA SER A 49 3.14 -5.92 -12.06
C SER A 49 3.22 -6.94 -13.20
N ILE A 50 2.40 -7.98 -13.17
CA ILE A 50 2.30 -8.94 -14.26
C ILE A 50 1.84 -8.25 -15.54
N ALA A 51 0.81 -7.40 -15.47
CA ALA A 51 0.32 -6.65 -16.63
C ALA A 51 1.42 -5.77 -17.24
N SER A 52 2.16 -5.03 -16.41
CA SER A 52 3.28 -4.20 -16.88
C SER A 52 4.39 -5.03 -17.55
N ILE A 53 4.69 -6.20 -16.99
CA ILE A 53 5.67 -7.13 -17.58
C ILE A 53 5.17 -7.60 -18.93
N ILE A 54 3.93 -8.09 -19.02
CA ILE A 54 3.33 -8.56 -20.28
C ILE A 54 3.36 -7.44 -21.34
N VAL A 55 2.99 -6.21 -20.99
CA VAL A 55 3.04 -5.06 -21.91
C VAL A 55 4.47 -4.77 -22.37
N ALA A 56 5.47 -4.88 -21.49
CA ALA A 56 6.87 -4.71 -21.86
C ALA A 56 7.35 -5.80 -22.83
N PHE A 57 7.00 -7.06 -22.58
CA PHE A 57 7.34 -8.17 -23.47
C PHE A 57 6.66 -8.05 -24.84
N LEU A 58 5.36 -7.72 -24.87
CA LEU A 58 4.61 -7.50 -26.11
C LEU A 58 5.19 -6.32 -26.91
N GLY A 59 5.54 -5.23 -26.23
CA GLY A 59 6.23 -4.09 -26.84
C GLY A 59 7.58 -4.49 -27.41
N ALA A 60 8.41 -5.20 -26.65
CA ALA A 60 9.74 -5.62 -27.06
C ALA A 60 9.71 -6.51 -28.32
N ILE A 61 8.80 -7.50 -28.38
CA ILE A 61 8.63 -8.35 -29.57
C ILE A 61 8.27 -7.50 -30.79
N MET A 62 7.33 -6.56 -30.65
CA MET A 62 6.98 -5.66 -31.75
C MET A 62 8.18 -4.80 -32.20
N PHE A 63 8.95 -4.26 -31.25
CA PHE A 63 10.12 -3.43 -31.59
C PHE A 63 11.24 -4.22 -32.26
N MET A 64 11.43 -5.49 -31.89
CA MET A 64 12.38 -6.36 -32.59
C MET A 64 12.01 -6.55 -34.07
N GLU A 65 10.73 -6.79 -34.36
CA GLU A 65 10.28 -7.04 -35.74
C GLU A 65 10.30 -5.77 -36.60
N VAL A 66 10.01 -4.60 -36.01
CA VAL A 66 9.84 -3.35 -36.78
C VAL A 66 11.10 -2.49 -36.83
N GLU A 67 11.84 -2.37 -35.73
CA GLU A 67 13.02 -1.51 -35.62
C GLU A 67 14.34 -2.28 -35.79
N GLU A 68 14.26 -3.62 -35.96
CA GLU A 68 15.38 -4.56 -36.05
C GLU A 68 16.32 -4.48 -34.83
N TRP A 69 15.76 -4.14 -33.66
CA TRP A 69 16.51 -4.13 -32.40
C TRP A 69 16.73 -5.54 -31.86
N THR A 70 17.82 -5.74 -31.11
CA THR A 70 17.98 -6.99 -30.36
C THR A 70 16.93 -7.06 -29.24
N TYR A 71 16.61 -8.26 -28.77
CA TYR A 71 15.67 -8.44 -27.66
C TYR A 71 16.07 -7.64 -26.41
N GLY A 72 17.38 -7.58 -26.13
CA GLY A 72 17.94 -6.81 -25.01
C GLY A 72 17.71 -5.31 -25.16
N ASP A 73 17.94 -4.76 -26.35
CA ASP A 73 17.73 -3.34 -26.63
C ASP A 73 16.24 -2.96 -26.60
N ALA A 74 15.38 -3.85 -27.13
CA ALA A 74 13.94 -3.64 -27.18
C ALA A 74 13.30 -3.66 -25.78
N ILE A 75 13.68 -4.61 -24.92
CA ILE A 75 13.19 -4.66 -23.53
C ILE A 75 13.78 -3.52 -22.69
N TYR A 76 15.04 -3.15 -22.95
CA TYR A 76 15.67 -1.98 -22.34
C TYR A 76 14.89 -0.70 -22.68
N PHE A 77 14.57 -0.48 -23.96
CA PHE A 77 13.75 0.63 -24.42
C PHE A 77 12.39 0.68 -23.70
N CYS A 78 11.69 -0.46 -23.59
CA CYS A 78 10.42 -0.53 -22.86
C CYS A 78 10.59 -0.15 -21.39
N PHE A 79 11.60 -0.70 -20.72
CA PHE A 79 11.87 -0.42 -19.30
C PHE A 79 12.19 1.05 -19.04
N ILE A 80 13.14 1.65 -19.79
CA ILE A 80 13.53 3.05 -19.57
C ILE A 80 12.40 4.02 -19.92
N SER A 81 11.56 3.66 -20.89
CA SER A 81 10.41 4.48 -21.32
C SER A 81 9.30 4.43 -20.29
N PHE A 82 8.95 3.24 -19.78
CA PHE A 82 7.91 3.09 -18.76
C PHE A 82 8.33 3.66 -17.41
N ALA A 83 9.62 3.53 -17.07
CA ALA A 83 10.20 4.16 -15.89
C ALA A 83 10.35 5.69 -16.05
N THR A 84 10.05 6.25 -17.23
CA THR A 84 10.21 7.66 -17.57
C THR A 84 11.64 8.20 -17.38
N ILE A 85 12.63 7.30 -17.41
CA ILE A 85 14.06 7.66 -17.35
C ILE A 85 14.45 8.31 -18.67
N GLY A 86 14.05 7.69 -19.80
CA GLY A 86 14.08 8.30 -21.12
C GLY A 86 15.44 8.84 -21.57
N PHE A 87 16.51 8.02 -21.53
CA PHE A 87 17.85 8.43 -21.99
C PHE A 87 17.87 8.93 -23.44
N GLY A 88 16.95 8.42 -24.28
CA GLY A 88 16.79 8.87 -25.67
C GLY A 88 17.83 8.29 -26.65
N ASP A 89 18.57 7.28 -26.22
CA ASP A 89 19.49 6.47 -27.03
C ASP A 89 18.75 5.57 -28.02
N PHE A 90 17.63 4.97 -27.59
CA PHE A 90 16.70 4.25 -28.43
C PHE A 90 15.39 5.01 -28.54
N VAL A 91 14.94 5.28 -29.78
CA VAL A 91 13.65 5.92 -30.04
C VAL A 91 12.98 5.27 -31.25
N SER A 92 11.77 4.79 -31.03
CA SER A 92 10.93 4.17 -32.05
C SER A 92 10.31 5.20 -33.00
N ALA A 93 10.00 4.80 -34.23
CA ALA A 93 9.31 5.60 -35.26
C ALA A 93 10.07 6.84 -35.76
N GLN A 94 11.39 6.92 -35.54
CA GLN A 94 12.22 8.02 -36.08
C GLN A 94 12.83 7.71 -37.45
N LYS A 95 13.17 6.44 -37.71
CA LYS A 95 13.84 6.08 -38.96
C LYS A 95 12.83 6.11 -40.12
N PRO A 96 13.13 6.81 -41.24
CA PRO A 96 12.28 6.81 -42.42
C PRO A 96 12.48 5.51 -43.20
N ASN A 97 12.10 4.37 -42.62
CA ASN A 97 12.23 3.08 -43.27
C ASN A 97 11.10 2.97 -44.30
N ALA A 98 11.42 2.74 -45.57
CA ALA A 98 10.43 2.48 -46.63
C ALA A 98 9.56 1.23 -46.36
N PHE A 99 9.89 0.45 -45.32
CA PHE A 99 9.19 -0.75 -44.85
C PHE A 99 7.86 -0.48 -44.13
N TYR A 100 7.58 0.75 -43.69
CA TYR A 100 6.35 1.06 -42.94
C TYR A 100 5.05 0.98 -43.76
N GLY A 101 5.14 0.97 -45.10
CA GLY A 101 3.99 0.82 -46.00
C GLY A 101 2.80 1.75 -45.67
N PRO A 102 1.56 1.38 -46.06
CA PRO A 102 0.35 2.09 -45.63
C PRO A 102 0.01 1.91 -44.13
N GLY A 103 0.79 1.09 -43.40
CA GLY A 103 0.57 0.74 -41.99
C GLY A 103 1.28 1.65 -40.97
N LEU A 104 2.06 2.65 -41.40
CA LEU A 104 2.82 3.54 -40.51
C LEU A 104 1.96 4.18 -39.40
N HIS A 105 0.76 4.63 -39.74
CA HIS A 105 -0.15 5.25 -38.78
C HIS A 105 -0.60 4.26 -37.70
N ALA A 106 -0.83 3.01 -38.07
CA ALA A 106 -1.20 1.96 -37.13
C ALA A 106 -0.03 1.63 -36.20
N TYR A 107 1.20 1.54 -36.72
CA TYR A 107 2.40 1.34 -35.89
C TYR A 107 2.59 2.47 -34.88
N ARG A 108 2.51 3.74 -35.31
CA ARG A 108 2.65 4.89 -34.41
C ARG A 108 1.56 4.93 -33.34
N PHE A 109 0.34 4.57 -33.70
CA PHE A 109 -0.77 4.48 -32.75
C PHE A 109 -0.57 3.35 -31.74
N PHE A 110 -0.14 2.17 -32.20
CA PHE A 110 0.14 1.04 -31.32
C PHE A 110 1.32 1.33 -30.39
N ASN A 111 2.39 1.91 -30.91
CA ASN A 111 3.54 2.39 -30.15
C ASN A 111 3.12 3.33 -29.02
N PHE A 112 2.35 4.37 -29.36
CA PHE A 112 1.80 5.29 -28.37
C PHE A 112 0.94 4.56 -27.33
N THR A 113 0.11 3.60 -27.76
CA THR A 113 -0.74 2.81 -26.87
C THR A 113 0.08 1.97 -25.89
N VAL A 114 1.13 1.29 -26.36
CA VAL A 114 2.04 0.50 -25.51
C VAL A 114 2.76 1.39 -24.51
N LEU A 115 3.28 2.55 -24.95
CA LEU A 115 3.95 3.51 -24.08
C LEU A 115 3.02 4.09 -23.01
N VAL A 116 1.82 4.52 -23.40
CA VAL A 116 0.83 5.07 -22.47
C VAL A 116 0.33 4.01 -21.49
N LEU A 117 0.03 2.81 -21.97
CA LEU A 117 -0.43 1.70 -21.13
C LEU A 117 0.66 1.28 -20.13
N GLY A 118 1.90 1.12 -20.60
CA GLY A 118 3.05 0.77 -19.75
C GLY A 118 3.33 1.83 -18.69
N CYS A 119 3.39 3.11 -19.07
CA CYS A 119 3.54 4.22 -18.13
C CYS A 119 2.39 4.29 -17.11
N CYS A 120 1.15 4.07 -17.54
CA CYS A 120 -0.01 4.05 -16.65
C CYS A 120 0.10 2.93 -15.60
N CYS A 121 0.51 1.73 -16.00
CA CYS A 121 0.73 0.61 -15.10
C CYS A 121 1.84 0.92 -14.08
N ILE A 122 3.00 1.40 -14.53
CA ILE A 122 4.11 1.78 -13.64
C ILE A 122 3.72 2.91 -12.70
N TYR A 123 2.99 3.92 -13.17
CA TYR A 123 2.53 5.02 -12.32
C TYR A 123 1.59 4.54 -11.21
N SER A 124 0.64 3.66 -11.55
CA SER A 124 -0.24 3.05 -10.56
C SER A 124 0.54 2.19 -9.55
N LEU A 125 1.56 1.45 -10.00
CA LEU A 125 2.46 0.70 -9.12
C LEU A 125 3.23 1.63 -8.18
N PHE A 126 3.82 2.71 -8.68
CA PHE A 126 4.51 3.69 -7.83
C PHE A 126 3.59 4.36 -6.83
N ASN A 127 2.34 4.64 -7.20
CA ASN A 127 1.36 5.18 -6.26
C ASN A 127 1.11 4.21 -5.10
N VAL A 128 0.84 2.94 -5.39
CA VAL A 128 0.64 1.89 -4.37
C VAL A 128 1.90 1.67 -3.54
N ILE A 129 3.07 1.58 -4.17
CA ILE A 129 4.36 1.44 -3.50
C ILE A 129 4.60 2.63 -2.55
N SER A 130 4.25 3.86 -2.95
CA SER A 130 4.41 5.05 -2.10
C SER A 130 3.54 4.97 -0.84
N ILE A 131 2.33 4.42 -0.96
CA ILE A 131 1.42 4.20 0.17
C ILE A 131 2.03 3.15 1.10
N THR A 132 2.49 2.01 0.57
CA THR A 132 3.17 0.96 1.34
C THR A 132 4.41 1.47 2.05
N ILE A 133 5.24 2.27 1.37
CA ILE A 133 6.43 2.91 1.97
C ILE A 133 6.03 3.80 3.13
N LYS A 134 4.99 4.64 2.98
CA LYS A 134 4.52 5.49 4.08
C LYS A 134 4.03 4.68 5.28
N GLN A 135 3.30 3.59 5.04
CA GLN A 135 2.86 2.69 6.11
C GLN A 135 4.06 2.07 6.83
N PHE A 136 5.05 1.60 6.07
CA PHE A 136 6.28 1.03 6.62
C PHE A 136 7.10 2.07 7.39
N LEU A 137 7.23 3.30 6.86
CA LEU A 137 7.94 4.39 7.52
C LEU A 137 7.26 4.76 8.85
N ASN A 138 5.93 4.89 8.86
CA ASN A 138 5.16 5.19 10.06
C ASN A 138 5.25 4.06 11.09
N CYS A 139 5.26 2.81 10.62
CA CYS A 139 5.52 1.63 11.44
C CYS A 139 6.90 1.73 12.13
N ILE A 140 7.95 1.96 11.34
CA ILE A 140 9.31 2.12 11.86
C ILE A 140 9.37 3.25 12.88
N ILE A 141 8.82 4.43 12.55
CA ILE A 141 8.82 5.58 13.46
C ILE A 141 8.15 5.23 14.80
N LYS A 142 6.99 4.57 14.78
CA LYS A 142 6.30 4.12 16.00
C LYS A 142 7.14 3.13 16.80
N VAL A 143 7.78 2.16 16.15
CA VAL A 143 8.70 1.21 16.81
C VAL A 143 9.85 1.96 17.46
N THR A 144 10.49 2.88 16.74
CA THR A 144 11.64 3.66 17.23
C THR A 144 11.27 4.55 18.42
N ILE A 145 10.10 5.22 18.37
CA ILE A 145 9.62 6.06 19.48
C ILE A 145 9.24 5.21 20.69
N SER A 146 8.49 4.12 20.49
CA SER A 146 8.11 3.22 21.59
C SER A 146 9.33 2.63 22.28
N LEU A 147 10.37 2.27 21.52
CA LEU A 147 11.62 1.71 22.02
C LEU A 147 12.41 2.74 22.85
N SER A 148 12.49 3.98 22.37
CA SER A 148 13.21 5.04 23.08
C SER A 148 12.50 5.45 24.37
N LEU A 149 11.16 5.44 24.40
CA LEU A 149 10.37 5.73 25.59
C LEU A 149 10.49 4.62 26.66
N SER A 150 10.43 3.34 26.27
CA SER A 150 10.57 2.23 27.22
C SER A 150 11.98 2.13 27.79
N LEU A 151 13.01 2.35 26.96
CA LEU A 151 14.39 2.36 27.41
C LEU A 151 14.66 3.50 28.41
N SER A 152 14.18 4.71 28.11
CA SER A 152 14.32 5.86 29.01
C SER A 152 13.61 5.66 30.35
N LEU A 153 12.39 5.09 30.34
CA LEU A 153 11.68 4.76 31.57
C LEU A 153 12.42 3.72 32.41
N SER A 154 12.94 2.65 31.80
CA SER A 154 13.71 1.63 32.51
C SER A 154 15.00 2.18 33.14
N LEU A 155 15.69 3.08 32.43
CA LEU A 155 16.90 3.73 32.92
C LEU A 155 16.59 4.65 34.10
N SER A 156 15.48 5.38 34.03
CA SER A 156 15.04 6.29 35.10
C SER A 156 14.68 5.54 36.39
N LEU A 157 13.90 4.47 36.31
CA LEU A 157 13.57 3.64 37.48
C LEU A 157 14.83 3.02 38.10
N SER A 158 15.76 2.53 37.26
CA SER A 158 17.00 1.94 37.74
C SER A 158 17.85 2.97 38.50
N LEU A 159 17.96 4.21 38.00
CA LEU A 159 18.69 5.28 38.67
C LEU A 159 18.04 5.67 40.00
N SER A 160 16.71 5.79 40.02
CA SER A 160 15.95 6.11 41.24
C SER A 160 16.10 5.04 42.32
N LEU A 161 16.08 3.76 41.95
CA LEU A 161 16.25 2.64 42.88
C LEU A 161 17.68 2.59 43.44
N SER A 162 18.70 2.79 42.60
CA SER A 162 20.10 2.88 43.02
C SER A 162 20.35 4.04 43.97
N LEU A 163 19.74 5.22 43.72
CA LEU A 163 19.85 6.38 44.62
C LEU A 163 19.18 6.11 45.98
N SER A 164 18.01 5.46 45.97
CA SER A 164 17.27 5.10 47.18
C SER A 164 18.03 4.10 48.06
N LEU A 165 18.66 3.09 47.46
CA LEU A 165 19.50 2.11 48.16
C LEU A 165 20.80 2.74 48.69
N SER A 166 21.38 3.69 47.95
CA SER A 166 22.57 4.43 48.37
C SER A 166 22.31 5.29 49.61
N LEU A 167 21.15 5.97 49.68
CA LEU A 167 20.72 6.68 50.90
C LEU A 167 20.47 5.73 52.09
N SER A 168 20.09 4.47 51.83
CA SER A 168 19.85 3.46 52.85
C SER A 168 21.13 2.80 53.40
N GLY A 169 22.32 3.18 52.91
CA GLY A 169 23.61 2.84 53.51
C GLY A 169 24.16 1.43 53.22
N ASN A 170 23.67 0.72 52.21
CA ASN A 170 24.06 -0.68 51.94
C ASN A 170 24.47 -0.87 50.47
N ILE A 171 25.78 -0.91 50.16
CA ILE A 171 26.28 -1.02 48.76
C ILE A 171 27.56 -1.89 48.78
N ASN A 172 27.74 -2.89 47.89
CA ASN A 172 28.36 -2.65 46.58
C ASN A 172 28.18 -3.78 45.52
N TYR A 173 27.52 -4.91 45.79
CA TYR A 173 27.44 -6.03 44.81
C TYR A 173 26.08 -6.26 44.15
N LEU A 174 24.96 -5.95 44.82
CA LEU A 174 23.62 -6.19 44.27
C LEU A 174 23.23 -5.21 43.14
N SER A 175 23.79 -4.00 43.15
CA SER A 175 23.39 -2.95 42.19
C SER A 175 23.81 -3.24 40.74
N TYR A 176 24.91 -3.98 40.52
CA TYR A 176 25.38 -4.32 39.16
C TYR A 176 24.57 -5.44 38.51
N SER A 177 24.22 -6.47 39.30
CA SER A 177 23.37 -7.56 38.81
C SER A 177 21.96 -7.09 38.48
N HIS A 178 21.39 -6.16 39.26
CA HIS A 178 20.04 -5.66 39.03
C HIS A 178 19.92 -4.84 37.73
N VAL A 179 20.89 -3.97 37.46
CA VAL A 179 20.93 -3.17 36.22
C VAL A 179 21.05 -4.08 34.99
N SER A 180 21.92 -5.10 35.05
CA SER A 180 22.13 -6.03 33.94
C SER A 180 20.89 -6.91 33.67
N ILE A 181 20.18 -7.34 34.73
CA ILE A 181 18.92 -8.09 34.62
C ILE A 181 17.80 -7.22 34.03
N ILE A 182 17.70 -5.94 34.43
CA ILE A 182 16.70 -5.02 33.88
C ILE A 182 16.91 -4.81 32.37
N ILE A 183 18.16 -4.61 31.93
CA ILE A 183 18.47 -4.46 30.50
C ILE A 183 18.12 -5.73 29.73
N LEU A 184 18.48 -6.92 30.23
CA LEU A 184 18.14 -8.20 29.59
C LEU A 184 16.63 -8.46 29.54
N HIS A 185 15.89 -8.09 30.59
CA HIS A 185 14.44 -8.27 30.65
C HIS A 185 13.71 -7.30 29.69
N VAL A 186 14.19 -6.06 29.56
CA VAL A 186 13.70 -5.09 28.58
C VAL A 186 13.94 -5.57 27.16
N ILE A 187 15.14 -6.08 26.87
CA ILE A 187 15.46 -6.64 25.55
C ILE A 187 14.55 -7.84 25.26
N SER A 188 14.40 -8.78 26.20
CA SER A 188 13.60 -10.00 26.04
C SER A 188 12.09 -9.72 25.87
N PHE A 189 11.52 -8.77 26.63
CA PHE A 189 10.13 -8.33 26.46
C PHE A 189 9.92 -7.67 25.10
N TYR A 190 10.91 -6.91 24.61
CA TYR A 190 10.79 -6.22 23.33
C TYR A 190 10.88 -7.17 22.13
N THR A 191 11.81 -8.14 22.14
CA THR A 191 11.92 -9.13 21.08
C THR A 191 10.77 -10.13 21.07
N ASN A 192 10.23 -10.51 22.22
CA ASN A 192 9.21 -11.57 22.28
C ASN A 192 7.77 -11.08 22.25
N ASP A 193 7.45 -9.88 22.74
CA ASP A 193 6.06 -9.42 22.86
C ASP A 193 5.71 -8.23 21.94
N ILE A 194 6.59 -7.23 21.85
CA ILE A 194 6.29 -5.98 21.11
C ILE A 194 6.57 -6.12 19.61
N LEU A 195 7.71 -6.70 19.24
CA LEU A 195 8.11 -6.89 17.84
C LEU A 195 7.07 -7.69 17.02
N PRO A 196 6.53 -8.84 17.50
CA PRO A 196 5.50 -9.55 16.75
C PRO A 196 4.17 -8.78 16.70
N TYR A 197 3.80 -8.02 17.75
CA TYR A 197 2.54 -7.27 17.77
C TYR A 197 2.55 -6.08 16.80
N ILE A 198 3.66 -5.34 16.72
CA ILE A 198 3.80 -4.23 15.76
C ILE A 198 3.92 -4.76 14.34
N GLN A 199 4.62 -5.87 14.13
CA GLN A 199 4.67 -6.52 12.83
C GLN A 199 3.29 -7.04 12.40
N TYR A 200 2.48 -7.54 13.33
CA TYR A 200 1.10 -7.97 13.05
C TYR A 200 0.18 -6.80 12.74
N ASP A 201 0.28 -5.68 13.45
CA ASP A 201 -0.59 -4.51 13.24
C ASP A 201 -0.21 -3.74 11.96
N CYS A 202 1.09 -3.65 11.65
CA CYS A 202 1.54 -3.17 10.35
C CYS A 202 1.16 -4.12 9.22
N MET A 203 1.26 -5.45 9.42
CA MET A 203 0.79 -6.40 8.41
C MET A 203 -0.73 -6.31 8.22
N LYS A 204 -1.51 -6.17 9.30
CA LYS A 204 -2.98 -6.04 9.28
C LYS A 204 -3.44 -4.73 8.65
N LEU A 205 -2.69 -3.63 8.78
CA LEU A 205 -2.98 -2.36 8.10
C LEU A 205 -2.58 -2.33 6.62
N VAL A 206 -1.65 -3.18 6.19
CA VAL A 206 -1.34 -3.33 4.76
C VAL A 206 -2.20 -4.42 4.10
N TYR A 207 -2.73 -5.38 4.87
CA TYR A 207 -3.61 -6.45 4.38
C TYR A 207 -5.10 -6.08 4.32
N LYS A 208 -5.53 -4.98 4.95
CA LYS A 208 -6.93 -4.51 5.00
C LYS A 208 -7.16 -3.37 4.01
#